data_AF-A0A518LQP1-F1
#
_entry.id   AF-A0A518LQP1-F1
#
_cell.length_a   1.000
_cell.length_b   1.000
_cell.length_c   1.000
_cell.angle_alpha   90.00
_cell.angle_beta   90.00
_cell.angle_gamma   90.00
#
_symmetry.space_group_name_H-M   'P 1'
#
loop_
_entity.id
_entity.type
_entity.pdbx_description
1 polymer ?
#
loop_
_entity_poly.entity_id
_entity_poly.type
_entity_poly.pdbx_seq_one_letter_code
_entity_poly.pdbx_strand_id
1 'polypeptide(L)'
;MIYATACFWIAVAVLLAWGVNTLWLGMIRPKTVNMLLLPGTLMAMLARIVALLITGATVNDAALVKDGDKGEASFDPGPKPKLPIIGPVLVALLPMAVLGGLIYALGVRLGGPVLMGVPAERISQQVPGTLTAIWAQLRDLITLSEATLNAVRSAAVDPWKILLFAYLLICLTVRMAPLPGNIRGHLGAIASAGVIAFLAGTVYPTMPESIVRAWPILALTVGWLTLLLLASLVARGVVASAKAIFKPQ
;
A
#
# COMPACT_ATOMS: atom_id res chain seq x y z
N MET A 1 -22.08 3.06 5.89
CA MET A 1 -21.30 1.81 6.11
C MET A 1 -20.12 1.70 5.14
N ILE A 2 -20.29 1.94 3.83
CA ILE A 2 -19.21 1.82 2.83
C ILE A 2 -17.92 2.59 3.16
N TYR A 3 -18.02 3.81 3.70
CA TYR A 3 -16.86 4.62 4.09
C TYR A 3 -16.01 3.96 5.19
N ALA A 4 -16.67 3.40 6.20
CA ALA A 4 -15.99 2.72 7.31
C ALA A 4 -15.29 1.45 6.80
N THR A 5 -15.96 0.68 5.93
CA THR A 5 -15.36 -0.53 5.35
C THR A 5 -14.20 -0.20 4.41
N ALA A 6 -14.31 0.87 3.60
CA ALA A 6 -13.20 1.34 2.78
C ALA A 6 -11.98 1.72 3.64
N CYS A 7 -12.20 2.45 4.73
CA CYS A 7 -11.11 2.82 5.66
C CYS A 7 -10.48 1.61 6.32
N PHE A 8 -11.30 0.63 6.73
CA PHE A 8 -10.81 -0.64 7.26
C PHE A 8 -9.87 -1.34 6.27
N TRP A 9 -10.28 -1.48 5.01
CA TRP A 9 -9.47 -2.15 3.99
C TRP A 9 -8.24 -1.34 3.56
N ILE A 10 -8.30 -0.01 3.53
CA ILE A 10 -7.13 0.83 3.32
C ILE A 10 -6.13 0.65 4.48
N ALA A 11 -6.62 0.61 5.73
CA ALA A 11 -5.76 0.34 6.88
C ALA A 11 -5.12 -1.05 6.79
N VAL A 12 -5.88 -2.07 6.40
CA VAL A 12 -5.35 -3.43 6.14
C VAL A 12 -4.26 -3.38 5.06
N ALA A 13 -4.49 -2.71 3.92
CA ALA A 13 -3.50 -2.56 2.87
C ALA A 13 -2.20 -1.89 3.38
N VAL A 14 -2.31 -0.82 4.16
CA VAL A 14 -1.14 -0.14 4.75
C VAL A 14 -0.39 -1.04 5.73
N LEU A 15 -1.10 -1.79 6.56
CA LEU A 15 -0.48 -2.72 7.51
C LEU A 15 0.20 -3.90 6.79
N LEU A 16 -0.40 -4.42 5.72
CA LEU A 16 0.21 -5.44 4.88
C LEU A 16 1.46 -4.90 4.19
N ALA A 17 1.39 -3.71 3.59
CA ALA A 17 2.56 -3.06 2.97
C ALA A 17 3.68 -2.84 3.99
N TRP A 18 3.34 -2.39 5.19
CA TRP A 18 4.29 -2.25 6.30
C TRP A 18 4.92 -3.60 6.69
N GLY A 19 4.12 -4.66 6.80
CA GLY A 19 4.59 -6.01 7.11
C GLY A 19 5.56 -6.54 6.06
N VAL A 20 5.21 -6.40 4.77
CA VAL A 20 6.07 -6.79 3.64
C VAL A 20 7.39 -6.02 3.69
N ASN A 21 7.33 -4.69 3.80
CA ASN A 21 8.53 -3.84 3.83
C ASN A 21 9.44 -4.20 5.03
N THR A 22 8.86 -4.41 6.21
CA THR A 22 9.62 -4.76 7.42
C THR A 22 10.29 -6.13 7.29
N LEU A 23 9.60 -7.11 6.71
CA LEU A 23 10.19 -8.43 6.43
C LEU A 23 11.33 -8.32 5.42
N TRP A 24 11.17 -7.54 4.35
CA TRP A 24 12.19 -7.36 3.32
C TRP A 24 13.43 -6.70 3.88
N LEU A 25 13.27 -5.63 4.67
CA LEU A 25 14.38 -4.96 5.36
C LEU A 25 15.09 -5.86 6.39
N GLY A 26 14.37 -6.84 6.96
CA GLY A 26 14.96 -7.84 7.86
C GLY A 26 15.69 -8.98 7.15
N MET A 27 15.40 -9.24 5.88
CA MET A 27 16.01 -10.34 5.09
C MET A 27 17.10 -9.86 4.14
N ILE A 28 16.94 -8.67 3.57
CA ILE A 28 17.77 -8.10 2.51
C ILE A 28 18.33 -6.76 3.00
N ARG A 29 19.54 -6.40 2.55
CA ARG A 29 20.17 -5.11 2.90
C ARG A 29 19.23 -3.94 2.53
N PRO A 30 19.01 -2.97 3.43
CA PRO A 30 18.10 -1.84 3.19
C PRO A 30 18.34 -1.10 1.87
N LYS A 31 19.61 -0.88 1.50
CA LYS A 31 19.99 -0.23 0.24
C LYS A 31 19.42 -0.95 -0.99
N THR A 32 19.45 -2.28 -1.00
CA THR A 32 18.93 -3.08 -2.13
C THR A 32 17.40 -3.01 -2.20
N VAL A 33 16.71 -3.11 -1.06
CA VAL A 33 15.25 -2.98 -1.00
C VAL A 33 14.83 -1.59 -1.48
N ASN A 34 15.52 -0.54 -1.02
CA ASN A 34 15.21 0.83 -1.41
C ASN A 34 15.47 1.12 -2.89
N MET A 35 16.54 0.54 -3.46
CA MET A 35 16.83 0.63 -4.89
C MET A 35 15.78 -0.14 -5.73
N LEU A 36 15.35 -1.32 -5.28
CA LEU A 36 14.30 -2.09 -5.95
C LEU A 36 12.98 -1.32 -6.01
N LEU A 37 12.61 -0.66 -4.90
CA LEU A 37 11.37 0.09 -4.73
C LEU A 37 11.47 1.56 -5.19
N LEU A 38 12.54 1.93 -5.89
CA LEU A 38 12.86 3.33 -6.23
C LEU A 38 11.71 4.04 -6.99
N PRO A 39 11.03 3.43 -7.98
CA PRO A 39 9.92 4.09 -8.68
C PRO A 39 8.78 4.50 -7.74
N GLY A 40 8.39 3.62 -6.81
CA GLY A 40 7.35 3.93 -5.82
C GLY A 40 7.84 4.98 -4.82
N THR A 41 9.13 4.95 -4.48
CA THR A 41 9.77 5.92 -3.56
C THR A 41 9.72 7.33 -4.13
N LEU A 42 10.08 7.48 -5.42
CA LEU A 42 10.02 8.75 -6.14
C LEU A 42 8.61 9.35 -6.11
N MET A 43 7.60 8.54 -6.43
CA MET A 43 6.22 9.02 -6.48
C MET A 43 5.69 9.40 -5.09
N ALA A 44 6.00 8.61 -4.07
CA ALA A 44 5.65 8.94 -2.69
C ALA A 44 6.34 10.23 -2.20
N MET A 45 7.61 10.44 -2.56
CA MET A 45 8.34 11.67 -2.25
C MET A 45 7.73 12.89 -2.95
N LEU A 46 7.50 12.80 -4.26
CA LEU A 46 6.92 13.90 -5.04
C LEU A 46 5.55 14.29 -4.48
N ALA A 47 4.69 13.30 -4.19
CA ALA A 47 3.41 13.55 -3.56
C ALA A 47 3.56 14.22 -2.18
N ARG A 48 4.55 13.79 -1.38
CA ARG A 48 4.82 14.41 -0.08
C ARG A 48 5.32 15.86 -0.22
N ILE A 49 6.19 16.15 -1.18
CA ILE A 49 6.69 17.50 -1.45
C ILE A 49 5.51 18.41 -1.84
N VAL A 50 4.65 17.94 -2.74
CA VAL A 50 3.43 18.67 -3.12
C VAL A 50 2.54 18.92 -1.89
N ALA A 51 2.35 17.93 -1.02
CA ALA A 51 1.59 18.11 0.22
C ALA A 51 2.20 19.19 1.12
N LEU A 52 3.52 19.16 1.31
CA LEU A 52 4.23 20.14 2.14
C LEU A 52 4.08 21.56 1.58
N LEU A 53 4.25 21.74 0.26
CA LEU A 53 4.07 23.02 -0.43
C LEU A 53 2.63 23.56 -0.27
N ILE A 54 1.62 22.71 -0.45
CA ILE A 54 0.20 23.09 -0.24
C ILE A 54 -0.04 23.55 1.20
N THR A 55 0.63 22.93 2.18
CA THR A 55 0.50 23.28 3.60
C THR A 55 1.35 24.48 4.03
N GLY A 56 2.08 25.11 3.10
CA GLY A 56 2.91 26.29 3.34
C GLY A 56 4.23 26.01 4.09
N ALA A 57 4.69 24.76 4.08
CA ALA A 57 6.00 24.37 4.59
C ALA A 57 7.08 24.54 3.49
N THR A 58 8.28 24.97 3.89
CA THR A 58 9.43 25.12 2.98
C THR A 58 10.22 23.81 2.91
N VAL A 59 10.51 23.33 1.70
CA VAL A 59 11.35 22.15 1.46
C VAL A 59 12.76 22.64 1.16
N ASN A 60 13.67 22.50 2.12
CA ASN A 60 15.05 22.98 1.97
C ASN A 60 15.98 21.92 1.37
N ASP A 61 15.75 20.62 1.65
CA ASP A 61 16.54 19.51 1.10
C ASP A 61 15.66 18.27 0.87
N ALA A 62 15.68 17.74 -0.36
CA ALA A 62 15.06 16.46 -0.72
C ALA A 62 16.13 15.54 -1.29
N ALA A 63 16.64 14.61 -0.48
CA ALA A 63 17.64 13.64 -0.90
C ALA A 63 16.98 12.28 -1.17
N LEU A 64 17.17 11.78 -2.40
CA LEU A 64 16.63 10.49 -2.85
C LEU A 64 17.31 9.29 -2.17
N VAL A 65 18.62 9.41 -1.93
CA VAL A 65 19.46 8.43 -1.22
C VAL A 65 20.52 9.24 -0.49
N LYS A 66 20.53 9.22 0.86
CA LYS A 66 21.69 9.70 1.62
C LYS A 66 22.77 8.61 1.59
N ASP A 67 24.05 8.98 1.54
CA ASP A 67 25.20 8.05 1.58
C ASP A 67 25.35 7.23 2.89
N GLY A 68 24.34 7.24 3.76
CA GLY A 68 24.30 6.40 4.96
C GLY A 68 23.82 4.97 4.66
N ASP A 69 24.26 4.02 5.50
CA ASP A 69 24.02 2.57 5.37
C ASP A 69 22.56 2.12 5.14
N LYS A 70 21.58 2.97 5.47
CA LYS A 70 20.15 2.66 5.33
C LYS A 70 19.58 2.99 3.95
N GLY A 71 20.22 3.87 3.16
CA GLY A 71 19.74 4.29 1.84
C GLY A 71 18.29 4.77 1.82
N GLU A 72 17.79 5.29 2.95
CA GLU A 72 16.43 5.75 3.10
C GLU A 72 16.24 7.15 2.51
N ALA A 73 15.03 7.37 2.02
CA ALA A 73 14.46 8.67 1.72
C ALA A 73 14.39 9.53 2.99
N SER A 74 15.25 10.54 3.13
CA SER A 74 15.21 11.44 4.27
C SER A 74 14.96 12.88 3.84
N PHE A 75 14.03 13.53 4.53
CA PHE A 75 13.88 14.98 4.53
C PHE A 75 14.49 15.50 5.84
N ASP A 76 15.27 16.59 5.78
CA ASP A 76 15.62 17.30 7.01
C ASP A 76 14.32 17.81 7.67
N PRO A 77 14.20 17.78 9.01
CA PRO A 77 12.99 18.19 9.70
C PRO A 77 12.90 19.72 9.76
N GLY A 78 12.82 20.38 8.60
CA GLY A 78 12.43 21.78 8.44
C GLY A 78 10.92 21.93 8.23
N PRO A 79 10.38 23.15 8.43
CA PRO A 79 9.47 23.49 9.51
C PRO A 79 8.13 22.72 9.48
N LYS A 80 7.56 22.52 10.68
CA LYS A 80 6.23 21.94 10.91
C LYS A 80 5.17 22.58 9.99
N PRO A 81 4.18 21.82 9.48
CA PRO A 81 3.08 22.39 8.70
C PRO A 81 2.46 23.56 9.44
N LYS A 82 2.23 24.70 8.76
CA LYS A 82 1.64 25.90 9.39
C LYS A 82 0.19 25.67 9.84
N LEU A 83 -0.49 24.67 9.24
CA LEU A 83 -1.82 24.23 9.63
C LEU A 83 -1.71 23.04 10.60
N PRO A 84 -1.96 23.22 11.91
CA PRO A 84 -1.65 22.22 12.93
C PRO A 84 -2.49 20.94 12.85
N ILE A 85 -3.68 20.99 12.25
CA ILE A 85 -4.61 19.84 12.17
C ILE A 85 -4.69 19.28 10.75
N ILE A 86 -4.92 20.13 9.74
CA ILE A 86 -5.11 19.69 8.35
C ILE A 86 -3.77 19.30 7.70
N GLY A 87 -2.69 19.97 8.07
CA GLY A 87 -1.36 19.75 7.49
C GLY A 87 -0.86 18.31 7.65
N PRO A 88 -0.84 17.74 8.87
CA PRO A 88 -0.43 16.36 9.08
C PRO A 88 -1.29 15.33 8.33
N VAL A 89 -2.59 15.56 8.22
CA VAL A 89 -3.53 14.68 7.50
C VAL A 89 -3.22 14.68 6.01
N LEU A 90 -3.06 15.86 5.40
CA LEU A 90 -2.68 15.97 3.98
C LEU A 90 -1.32 15.34 3.69
N VAL A 91 -0.33 15.61 4.53
CA VAL A 91 1.04 15.06 4.37
C VAL A 91 1.05 13.53 4.48
N ALA A 92 0.16 12.94 5.29
CA ALA A 92 0.03 11.49 5.41
C ALA A 92 -0.78 10.86 4.27
N LEU A 93 -1.89 11.49 3.85
CA LEU A 93 -2.82 10.89 2.89
C LEU A 93 -2.47 11.14 1.43
N LEU A 94 -1.87 12.29 1.10
CA LEU A 94 -1.62 12.65 -0.29
C LEU A 94 -0.69 11.65 -1.00
N PRO A 95 0.43 11.18 -0.39
CA PRO A 95 1.22 10.11 -0.98
C PRO A 95 0.43 8.84 -1.24
N MET A 96 -0.42 8.42 -0.30
CA MET A 96 -1.25 7.24 -0.47
C MET A 96 -2.27 7.41 -1.60
N ALA A 97 -2.90 8.59 -1.70
CA ALA A 97 -3.85 8.90 -2.76
C ALA A 97 -3.19 8.89 -4.14
N VAL A 98 -1.99 9.48 -4.26
CA VAL A 98 -1.20 9.47 -5.50
C VAL A 98 -0.78 8.05 -5.87
N LEU A 99 -0.26 7.26 -4.93
CA LEU A 99 0.10 5.86 -5.17
C LEU A 99 -1.12 5.03 -5.57
N GLY A 100 -2.26 5.20 -4.91
CA GLY A 100 -3.52 4.54 -5.27
C GLY A 100 -4.01 4.92 -6.68
N GLY A 101 -3.92 6.20 -7.04
CA GLY A 101 -4.23 6.67 -8.40
C GLY A 101 -3.28 6.12 -9.46
N LEU A 102 -1.99 5.97 -9.14
CA LEU A 102 -1.02 5.33 -10.03
C LEU A 102 -1.30 3.83 -10.19
N ILE A 103 -1.67 3.12 -9.12
CA ILE A 103 -2.09 1.71 -9.19
C ILE A 103 -3.33 1.58 -10.08
N TYR A 104 -4.30 2.49 -9.96
CA TYR A 104 -5.46 2.53 -10.86
C TYR A 104 -5.04 2.70 -12.32
N ALA A 105 -4.24 3.72 -12.61
CA ALA A 105 -3.78 4.00 -13.98
C ALA A 105 -2.98 2.83 -14.56
N LEU A 106 -2.16 2.20 -13.74
CA LEU A 106 -1.39 1.00 -14.07
C LEU A 106 -2.31 -0.20 -14.38
N GLY A 107 -3.34 -0.41 -13.55
CA GLY A 107 -4.37 -1.42 -13.73
C GLY A 107 -5.14 -1.25 -15.03
N VAL A 108 -5.57 -0.03 -15.36
CA VAL A 108 -6.33 0.24 -16.60
C VAL A 108 -5.44 0.14 -17.85
N ARG A 109 -4.20 0.62 -17.80
CA ARG A 109 -3.33 0.70 -19.00
C ARG A 109 -2.52 -0.56 -19.30
N LEU A 110 -2.00 -1.22 -18.28
CA LEU A 110 -1.09 -2.35 -18.43
C LEU A 110 -1.68 -3.65 -17.87
N GLY A 111 -2.46 -3.56 -16.79
CA GLY A 111 -2.97 -4.71 -16.06
C GLY A 111 -4.45 -5.04 -16.30
N GLY A 112 -5.08 -4.57 -17.38
CA GLY A 112 -6.53 -4.66 -17.56
C GLY A 112 -7.08 -6.09 -17.36
N PRO A 113 -6.52 -7.10 -18.04
CA PRO A 113 -6.92 -8.50 -17.83
C PRO A 113 -6.68 -9.01 -16.40
N VAL A 114 -5.63 -8.55 -15.73
CA VAL A 114 -5.36 -8.91 -14.33
C VAL A 114 -6.44 -8.30 -13.43
N LEU A 115 -6.75 -7.02 -13.60
CA LEU A 115 -7.77 -6.33 -12.80
C LEU A 115 -9.15 -6.97 -12.96
N MET A 116 -9.50 -7.42 -14.17
CA MET A 116 -10.77 -8.13 -14.43
C MET A 116 -10.78 -9.55 -13.87
N GLY A 117 -9.63 -10.20 -13.74
CA GLY A 117 -9.51 -11.55 -13.17
C GLY A 117 -9.52 -11.60 -11.64
N VAL A 118 -9.40 -10.45 -10.97
CA VAL A 118 -9.42 -10.38 -9.51
C VAL A 118 -10.87 -10.27 -9.00
N PRO A 119 -11.33 -11.22 -8.15
CA PRO A 119 -12.70 -11.23 -7.63
C PRO A 119 -12.88 -10.17 -6.54
N ALA A 120 -13.33 -8.97 -6.93
CA ALA A 120 -13.49 -7.83 -6.02
C ALA A 120 -14.50 -8.10 -4.88
N GLU A 121 -15.45 -8.98 -5.11
CA GLU A 121 -16.46 -9.43 -4.15
C GLU A 121 -15.88 -10.18 -2.94
N ARG A 122 -14.64 -10.68 -3.02
CA ARG A 122 -13.95 -11.32 -1.89
C ARG A 122 -13.57 -10.33 -0.79
N ILE A 123 -13.52 -9.04 -1.12
CA ILE A 123 -13.38 -7.99 -0.12
C ILE A 123 -14.77 -7.57 0.35
N SER A 124 -15.14 -8.02 1.55
CA SER A 124 -16.45 -7.70 2.12
C SER A 124 -16.64 -6.19 2.26
N GLN A 125 -17.80 -5.71 1.82
CA GLN A 125 -18.24 -4.32 2.00
C GLN A 125 -18.83 -4.06 3.40
N GLN A 126 -18.81 -5.06 4.28
CA GLN A 126 -19.24 -4.97 5.66
C GLN A 126 -18.07 -5.24 6.62
N VAL A 127 -18.02 -4.47 7.71
CA VAL A 127 -17.06 -4.67 8.80
C VAL A 127 -17.47 -5.94 9.56
N PRO A 128 -16.53 -6.85 9.88
CA PRO A 128 -16.89 -8.09 10.57
C PRO A 128 -17.32 -7.78 12.01
N GLY A 129 -18.57 -8.14 12.35
CA GLY A 129 -19.11 -7.98 13.70
C GLY A 129 -18.93 -9.19 14.62
N THR A 130 -18.45 -10.32 14.08
CA THR A 130 -18.32 -11.59 14.80
C THR A 130 -16.98 -12.25 14.55
N LEU A 131 -16.52 -13.09 15.48
CA LEU A 131 -15.27 -13.85 15.33
C LEU A 131 -15.30 -14.77 14.10
N THR A 132 -16.45 -15.39 13.82
CA THR A 132 -16.65 -16.21 12.62
C THR A 132 -16.45 -15.41 11.33
N ALA A 133 -16.98 -14.18 11.28
CA ALA A 133 -16.79 -13.29 10.13
C ALA A 133 -15.32 -12.88 9.95
N ILE A 134 -14.57 -12.67 11.04
CA ILE A 134 -13.13 -12.40 10.98
C ILE A 134 -12.38 -13.59 10.35
N TRP A 135 -12.65 -14.81 10.80
CA TRP A 135 -12.03 -16.01 10.23
C TRP A 135 -12.41 -16.25 8.77
N ALA A 136 -13.64 -15.95 8.39
CA ALA A 136 -14.06 -16.00 7.00
C ALA A 136 -13.24 -15.01 6.15
N GLN A 137 -13.08 -13.76 6.61
CA GLN A 137 -12.26 -12.76 5.92
C GLN A 137 -10.80 -13.16 5.78
N LEU A 138 -10.20 -13.81 6.79
CA LEU A 138 -8.84 -14.32 6.69
C LEU A 138 -8.70 -15.39 5.60
N ARG A 139 -9.70 -16.27 5.44
CA ARG A 139 -9.72 -17.26 4.35
C ARG A 139 -9.92 -16.57 3.00
N ASP A 140 -10.81 -15.59 2.92
CA ASP A 140 -11.02 -14.82 1.70
C ASP A 140 -9.77 -14.05 1.28
N LEU A 141 -8.94 -13.58 2.21
CA LEU A 141 -7.63 -12.98 1.90
C LEU A 141 -6.68 -13.98 1.22
N ILE A 142 -6.64 -15.23 1.69
CA ILE A 142 -5.83 -16.29 1.08
C ILE A 142 -6.36 -16.60 -0.33
N THR A 143 -7.67 -16.82 -0.46
CA THR A 143 -8.30 -17.08 -1.77
C THR A 143 -8.12 -15.90 -2.74
N LEU A 144 -8.20 -14.66 -2.25
CA LEU A 144 -7.96 -13.46 -3.04
C LEU A 144 -6.49 -13.38 -3.51
N SER A 145 -5.53 -13.75 -2.66
CA SER A 145 -4.11 -13.81 -3.06
C SER A 145 -3.86 -14.86 -4.14
N GLU A 146 -4.50 -16.02 -4.03
CA GLU A 146 -4.45 -17.08 -5.04
C GLU A 146 -5.08 -16.63 -6.36
N ALA A 147 -6.28 -16.05 -6.30
CA ALA A 147 -6.97 -15.53 -7.46
C ALA A 147 -6.18 -14.41 -8.15
N THR A 148 -5.50 -13.56 -7.37
CA THR A 148 -4.63 -12.50 -7.91
C THR A 148 -3.43 -13.10 -8.64
N LEU A 149 -2.79 -14.14 -8.09
CA LEU A 149 -1.69 -14.84 -8.76
C LEU A 149 -2.17 -15.53 -10.04
N ASN A 150 -3.33 -16.18 -10.00
CA ASN A 150 -3.93 -16.83 -11.16
C ASN A 150 -4.27 -15.80 -12.24
N ALA A 151 -4.85 -14.65 -11.88
CA ALA A 151 -5.13 -13.57 -12.81
C ALA A 151 -3.87 -13.02 -13.49
N VAL A 152 -2.76 -12.91 -12.78
CA VAL A 152 -1.47 -12.53 -13.36
C VAL A 152 -0.93 -13.59 -14.32
N ARG A 153 -1.08 -14.87 -13.98
CA ARG A 153 -0.60 -15.99 -14.80
C ARG A 153 -1.45 -16.22 -16.06
N SER A 154 -2.76 -16.01 -15.98
CA SER A 154 -3.70 -16.25 -17.08
C SER A 154 -3.90 -15.03 -17.98
N ALA A 155 -3.29 -13.89 -17.66
CA ALA A 155 -3.41 -12.69 -18.47
C ALA A 155 -2.80 -12.92 -19.86
N ALA A 156 -3.63 -12.90 -20.90
CA ALA A 156 -3.21 -13.01 -22.30
C ALA A 156 -2.63 -11.67 -22.81
N VAL A 157 -1.55 -11.20 -22.17
CA VAL A 157 -0.84 -9.97 -22.50
C VAL A 157 0.63 -10.31 -22.76
N ASP A 158 1.32 -9.47 -23.54
CA ASP A 158 2.76 -9.60 -23.76
C ASP A 158 3.51 -9.82 -22.43
N PRO A 159 4.35 -10.86 -22.30
CA PRO A 159 4.98 -11.22 -21.03
C PRO A 159 5.76 -10.06 -20.37
N TRP A 160 6.43 -9.24 -21.18
CA TRP A 160 7.19 -8.09 -20.66
C TRP A 160 6.27 -7.02 -20.03
N LYS A 161 5.05 -6.81 -20.54
CA LYS A 161 4.08 -5.87 -19.97
C LYS A 161 3.57 -6.37 -18.63
N ILE A 162 3.32 -7.67 -18.51
CA ILE A 162 2.91 -8.30 -17.25
C ILE A 162 4.03 -8.20 -16.21
N LEU A 163 5.28 -8.45 -16.61
CA LEU A 163 6.44 -8.29 -15.73
C LEU A 163 6.61 -6.83 -15.27
N LEU A 164 6.51 -5.87 -16.19
CA LEU A 164 6.56 -4.44 -15.86
C LEU A 164 5.40 -4.05 -14.94
N PHE A 165 4.19 -4.52 -15.22
CA PHE A 165 3.01 -4.31 -14.39
C PHE A 165 3.23 -4.84 -12.97
N ALA A 166 3.66 -6.10 -12.83
CA ALA A 166 3.92 -6.72 -11.55
C ALA A 166 5.03 -5.98 -10.77
N TYR A 167 6.12 -5.60 -11.45
CA TYR A 167 7.20 -4.83 -10.86
C TYR A 167 6.74 -3.48 -10.33
N LEU A 168 6.00 -2.71 -11.14
CA LEU A 168 5.46 -1.41 -10.72
C LEU A 168 4.42 -1.56 -9.62
N LEU A 169 3.57 -2.59 -9.68
CA LEU A 169 2.59 -2.89 -8.64
C LEU A 169 3.27 -3.21 -7.31
N ILE A 170 4.34 -4.00 -7.30
CA ILE A 170 5.19 -4.23 -6.12
C ILE A 170 5.72 -2.88 -5.59
N CYS A 171 6.33 -2.08 -6.46
CA CYS A 171 6.93 -0.80 -6.06
C CYS A 171 5.91 0.15 -5.42
N LEU A 172 4.73 0.29 -6.03
CA LEU A 172 3.69 1.21 -5.57
C LEU A 172 3.02 0.71 -4.29
N THR A 173 2.66 -0.58 -4.23
CA THR A 173 1.94 -1.15 -3.09
C THR A 173 2.82 -1.25 -1.84
N VAL A 174 4.06 -1.71 -1.95
CA VAL A 174 4.99 -1.79 -0.80
C VAL A 174 5.32 -0.39 -0.27
N ARG A 175 5.37 0.63 -1.13
CA ARG A 175 5.59 2.03 -0.73
C ARG A 175 4.35 2.74 -0.17
N MET A 176 3.21 2.05 -0.08
CA MET A 176 2.11 2.49 0.79
C MET A 176 2.41 2.25 2.27
N ALA A 177 3.52 1.56 2.60
CA ALA A 177 3.97 1.39 3.97
C ALA A 177 4.20 2.77 4.64
N PRO A 178 3.73 2.95 5.88
CA PRO A 178 3.95 4.18 6.61
C PRO A 178 5.44 4.32 6.96
N LEU A 179 5.89 5.56 7.09
CA LEU A 179 7.25 5.86 7.50
C LEU A 179 7.54 5.31 8.92
N PRO A 180 8.75 4.82 9.18
CA PRO A 180 9.13 4.28 10.48
C PRO A 180 8.90 5.32 11.58
N GLY A 181 8.29 4.88 12.69
CA GLY A 181 7.99 5.74 13.84
C GLY A 181 6.66 6.52 13.78
N ASN A 182 5.91 6.50 12.66
CA ASN A 182 4.67 7.27 12.51
C ASN A 182 3.44 6.45 12.08
N ILE A 183 3.36 5.19 12.49
CA ILE A 183 2.22 4.30 12.16
C ILE A 183 0.92 4.85 12.75
N ARG A 184 0.94 5.29 14.01
CA ARG A 184 -0.24 5.84 14.68
C ARG A 184 -0.78 7.08 13.95
N GLY A 185 0.11 7.93 13.44
CA GLY A 185 -0.27 9.10 12.63
C GLY A 185 -0.92 8.71 11.31
N HIS A 186 -0.42 7.68 10.62
CA HIS A 186 -1.03 7.20 9.36
C HIS A 186 -2.39 6.57 9.60
N LEU A 187 -2.54 5.73 10.63
CA LEU A 187 -3.84 5.14 10.98
C LEU A 187 -4.85 6.21 11.41
N GLY A 188 -4.41 7.20 12.20
CA GLY A 188 -5.22 8.37 12.54
C GLY A 188 -5.63 9.18 11.31
N ALA A 189 -4.71 9.37 10.36
CA ALA A 189 -5.00 10.06 9.10
C ALA A 189 -6.03 9.29 8.26
N ILE A 190 -5.91 7.96 8.13
CA ILE A 190 -6.89 7.12 7.42
C ILE A 190 -8.27 7.20 8.10
N ALA A 191 -8.32 7.10 9.43
CA ALA A 191 -9.57 7.25 10.17
C ALA A 191 -10.20 8.64 9.94
N SER A 192 -9.39 9.71 10.00
CA SER A 192 -9.86 11.07 9.72
C SER A 192 -10.34 11.23 8.27
N ALA A 193 -9.67 10.61 7.31
CA ALA A 193 -10.09 10.58 5.91
C ALA A 193 -11.47 9.93 5.75
N GLY A 194 -11.72 8.86 6.50
CA GLY A 194 -13.02 8.17 6.52
C GLY A 194 -14.15 9.04 7.02
N VAL A 195 -13.92 9.78 8.10
CA VAL A 195 -14.90 10.74 8.64
C VAL A 195 -15.15 11.86 7.64
N ILE A 196 -14.09 12.44 7.06
CA ILE A 196 -14.21 13.48 6.04
C ILE A 196 -14.97 12.96 4.81
N ALA A 197 -14.65 11.75 4.33
CA ALA A 197 -15.33 11.13 3.20
C ALA A 197 -16.80 10.84 3.49
N PHE A 198 -17.14 10.43 4.71
CA PHE A 198 -18.52 10.25 5.14
C PHE A 198 -19.29 11.57 5.10
N LEU A 199 -18.73 12.65 5.66
CA LEU A 199 -19.33 13.99 5.65
C LEU A 199 -19.44 14.55 4.23
N ALA A 200 -18.42 14.36 3.39
CA ALA A 200 -18.50 14.75 1.98
C ALA A 200 -19.59 13.96 1.24
N GLY A 201 -19.78 12.68 1.59
CA GLY A 201 -20.84 11.83 1.07
C GLY A 201 -22.26 12.31 1.36
N THR A 202 -22.47 13.05 2.45
CA THR A 202 -23.79 13.65 2.73
C THR A 202 -24.09 14.84 1.84
N VAL A 203 -23.05 15.46 1.27
CA VAL A 203 -23.16 16.63 0.37
C VAL A 203 -23.12 16.22 -1.10
N TYR A 204 -22.33 15.19 -1.43
CA TYR A 204 -22.08 14.73 -2.80
C TYR A 204 -22.63 13.30 -3.02
N PRO A 205 -23.80 13.15 -3.68
CA PRO A 205 -24.47 11.86 -3.85
C PRO A 205 -23.68 10.84 -4.69
N THR A 206 -22.74 11.28 -5.52
CA THR A 206 -21.91 10.43 -6.40
C THR A 206 -20.71 9.79 -5.69
N MET A 207 -20.45 10.18 -4.43
CA MET A 207 -19.28 9.72 -3.70
C MET A 207 -19.31 8.22 -3.36
N PRO A 208 -20.44 7.62 -2.91
CA PRO A 208 -20.53 6.17 -2.74
C PRO A 208 -20.21 5.38 -4.01
N GLU A 209 -20.70 5.82 -5.17
CA GLU A 209 -20.43 5.15 -6.45
C GLU A 209 -18.94 5.18 -6.80
N SER A 210 -18.27 6.28 -6.50
CA SER A 210 -16.83 6.43 -6.73
C SER A 210 -16.03 5.47 -5.86
N ILE A 211 -16.45 5.23 -4.60
CA ILE A 211 -15.84 4.23 -3.72
C ILE A 211 -16.08 2.81 -4.24
N VAL A 212 -17.29 2.51 -4.73
CA VAL A 212 -17.59 1.20 -5.35
C VAL A 212 -16.74 0.96 -6.60
N ARG A 213 -16.54 1.98 -7.45
CA ARG A 213 -15.66 1.89 -8.62
C ARG A 213 -14.19 1.64 -8.25
N ALA A 214 -13.76 2.10 -7.07
CA ALA A 214 -12.41 1.85 -6.57
C ALA A 214 -12.21 0.45 -5.95
N TRP A 215 -13.30 -0.30 -5.72
CA TRP A 215 -13.27 -1.59 -5.02
C TRP A 215 -12.37 -2.65 -5.70
N PRO A 216 -12.39 -2.83 -7.03
CA PRO A 216 -11.51 -3.79 -7.71
C PRO A 216 -10.02 -3.47 -7.52
N ILE A 217 -9.66 -2.19 -7.46
CA ILE A 217 -8.28 -1.74 -7.24
C ILE A 217 -7.85 -2.06 -5.82
N LEU A 218 -8.75 -1.84 -4.86
CA LEU A 218 -8.52 -2.18 -3.46
C LEU A 218 -8.36 -3.70 -3.30
N ALA A 219 -9.19 -4.49 -3.97
CA ALA A 219 -9.08 -5.95 -4.03
C ALA A 219 -7.75 -6.43 -4.63
N LEU A 220 -7.35 -5.87 -5.77
CA LEU A 220 -6.05 -6.13 -6.37
C LEU A 220 -4.91 -5.77 -5.40
N THR A 221 -4.97 -4.60 -4.77
CA THR A 221 -3.93 -4.11 -3.86
C THR A 221 -3.78 -5.02 -2.63
N VAL A 222 -4.88 -5.35 -1.98
CA VAL A 222 -4.90 -6.21 -0.78
C VAL A 222 -4.52 -7.64 -1.14
N GLY A 223 -5.05 -8.19 -2.24
CA GLY A 223 -4.69 -9.52 -2.73
C GLY A 223 -3.21 -9.64 -3.06
N TRP A 224 -2.66 -8.64 -3.75
CA TRP A 224 -1.23 -8.57 -4.10
C TRP A 224 -0.33 -8.44 -2.87
N LEU A 225 -0.67 -7.56 -1.94
CA LEU A 225 0.11 -7.39 -0.70
C LEU A 225 0.06 -8.64 0.18
N THR A 226 -1.09 -9.32 0.23
CA THR A 226 -1.24 -10.60 0.94
C THR A 226 -0.36 -11.67 0.28
N LEU A 227 -0.36 -11.76 -1.05
CA LEU A 227 0.51 -12.66 -1.80
C LEU A 227 2.00 -12.40 -1.50
N LEU A 228 2.43 -11.14 -1.53
CA LEU A 228 3.81 -10.75 -1.20
C LEU A 228 4.16 -11.10 0.24
N LEU A 229 3.24 -10.89 1.18
CA LEU A 229 3.46 -11.21 2.59
C LEU A 229 3.62 -12.71 2.80
N LEU A 230 2.74 -13.53 2.23
CA LEU A 230 2.81 -14.98 2.28
C LEU A 230 4.12 -15.50 1.67
N ALA A 231 4.48 -15.03 0.48
CA ALA A 231 5.74 -15.39 -0.17
C ALA A 231 6.96 -15.01 0.67
N SER A 232 6.94 -13.83 1.30
CA SER A 232 8.02 -13.35 2.17
C SER A 232 8.15 -14.18 3.45
N LEU A 233 7.03 -14.57 4.06
CA LEU A 233 7.01 -15.42 5.25
C LEU A 233 7.53 -16.83 4.94
N VAL A 234 7.14 -17.41 3.80
CA VAL A 234 7.66 -18.70 3.34
C VAL A 234 9.17 -18.61 3.11
N ALA A 235 9.65 -17.60 2.39
CA ALA A 235 11.08 -17.40 2.17
C ALA A 235 11.86 -17.27 3.48
N ARG A 236 11.36 -16.46 4.43
CA ARG A 236 11.97 -16.33 5.76
C ARG A 236 11.98 -17.65 6.52
N GLY A 237 10.88 -18.40 6.49
CA GLY A 237 10.74 -19.70 7.14
C GLY A 237 11.74 -20.71 6.60
N VAL A 238 11.85 -20.84 5.26
CA VAL A 238 12.82 -21.74 4.61
C VAL A 238 14.26 -21.39 5.01
N VAL A 239 14.62 -20.10 4.96
CA VAL A 239 15.98 -19.66 5.35
C VAL A 239 16.26 -19.94 6.82
N ALA A 240 15.30 -19.70 7.71
CA ALA A 240 15.45 -19.98 9.14
C ALA A 240 15.61 -21.49 9.42
N SER A 241 14.78 -22.33 8.81
CA SER A 241 14.86 -23.79 8.93
C SER A 241 16.18 -24.33 8.39
N ALA A 242 16.63 -23.85 7.23
CA ALA A 242 17.92 -24.25 6.67
C ALA A 242 19.08 -23.89 7.59
N LYS A 243 19.07 -22.69 8.20
CA LYS A 243 20.09 -22.31 9.20
C LYS A 243 20.07 -23.23 10.42
N ALA A 244 18.89 -23.56 10.94
CA ALA A 244 18.76 -24.44 12.09
C ALA A 244 19.29 -25.86 11.82
N ILE A 245 19.10 -26.37 10.60
CA ILE A 245 19.56 -27.72 10.21
C ILE A 245 21.07 -27.75 9.92
N PHE A 246 21.59 -26.79 9.15
CA PHE A 246 22.97 -26.84 8.62
C PHE A 246 23.99 -26.08 9.46
N LYS A 247 23.55 -25.23 10.39
CA LYS A 247 24.39 -24.54 11.39
C LYS A 247 23.70 -24.60 12.75
N PRO A 248 23.63 -25.80 13.37
CA PRO A 248 23.25 -25.85 14.79
C PRO A 248 24.25 -24.99 15.56
N GLN A 249 23.72 -24.04 16.33
CA GLN A 249 24.52 -23.17 17.21
C GLN A 249 25.18 -23.98 18.31
#